data_AF-A0A1E7G8Y7-F1
#
_entry.id   AF-A0A1E7G8Y7-F1
#
_cell.length_a   1.000
_cell.length_b   1.000
_cell.length_c   1.000
_cell.angle_alpha   90.00
_cell.angle_beta   90.00
_cell.angle_gamma   90.00
#
_symmetry.space_group_name_H-M   'P 1'
#
loop_
_entity.id
_entity.type
_entity.pdbx_description
1 polymer ?
#
loop_
_entity_poly.entity_id
_entity_poly.type
_entity_poly.pdbx_seq_one_letter_code
_entity_poly.pdbx_strand_id
1 'polypeptide(L)'
;MIKTLKIRLINDLDQPIKMSKYRLEVGDQKFEGITNNEGVLQHDIPVGAKTGKLILDKKLVHRRENNTGEIRVENWSIDLQIVDSMTPGDQIAGAQARLKNLGFFASKEIHEQHDEQTRRAIQRFQTAHPPLKVTGNIDQETKKRLEEVYGS
;
A
#
# COMPACT_ATOMS: atom_id res chain seq x y z
N MET A 1 1.19 -17.32 -16.66
CA MET A 1 2.02 -17.45 -15.45
C MET A 1 1.41 -16.58 -14.37
N ILE A 2 1.34 -17.06 -13.12
CA ILE A 2 0.73 -16.36 -11.97
C ILE A 2 1.82 -16.05 -10.93
N LYS A 3 1.66 -14.94 -10.19
CA LYS A 3 2.44 -14.61 -8.99
C LYS A 3 1.51 -14.29 -7.84
N THR A 4 1.96 -14.49 -6.62
CA THR A 4 1.16 -14.16 -5.43
C THR A 4 1.37 -12.69 -5.07
N LEU A 5 0.28 -11.94 -4.92
CA LEU A 5 0.25 -10.61 -4.31
C LEU A 5 -0.20 -10.76 -2.85
N LYS A 6 0.61 -10.26 -1.93
CA LYS A 6 0.28 -10.20 -0.50
C LYS A 6 0.29 -8.76 -0.04
N ILE A 7 -0.76 -8.32 0.64
CA ILE A 7 -0.86 -6.94 1.18
C ILE A 7 -1.37 -7.00 2.60
N ARG A 8 -0.71 -6.30 3.52
CA ARG A 8 -1.24 -6.05 4.87
C ARG A 8 -1.86 -4.66 4.93
N LEU A 9 -3.12 -4.59 5.35
CA LEU A 9 -3.85 -3.36 5.54
C LEU A 9 -3.80 -2.94 7.02
N ILE A 10 -3.42 -1.69 7.26
CA ILE A 10 -3.40 -1.04 8.57
C ILE A 10 -4.23 0.25 8.49
N ASN A 11 -4.86 0.64 9.60
CA ASN A 11 -5.54 1.93 9.71
C ASN A 11 -4.57 3.02 10.20
N ASP A 12 -5.09 4.23 10.39
CA ASP A 12 -4.41 5.41 10.89
C ASP A 12 -3.92 5.30 12.34
N LEU A 13 -4.33 4.26 13.08
CA LEU A 13 -3.88 3.94 14.42
C LEU A 13 -2.88 2.76 14.44
N ASP A 14 -2.29 2.43 13.28
CA ASP A 14 -1.38 1.28 13.07
C ASP A 14 -2.00 -0.08 13.41
N GLN A 15 -3.34 -0.16 13.49
CA GLN A 15 -4.05 -1.40 13.75
C GLN A 15 -4.40 -2.10 12.44
N PRO A 16 -4.25 -3.43 12.37
CA PRO A 16 -4.63 -4.18 11.19
C PRO A 16 -6.12 -4.04 10.87
N ILE A 17 -6.45 -3.85 9.60
CA ILE A 17 -7.82 -3.87 9.10
C ILE A 17 -8.25 -5.33 8.93
N LYS A 18 -8.67 -5.96 10.03
CA LYS A 18 -9.04 -7.38 10.11
C LYS A 18 -10.43 -7.65 9.56
N MET A 19 -10.66 -8.90 9.13
CA MET A 19 -11.99 -9.46 8.81
C MET A 19 -12.83 -8.54 7.90
N SER A 20 -12.18 -7.80 7.01
CA SER A 20 -12.81 -6.79 6.17
C SER A 20 -12.94 -7.31 4.76
N LYS A 21 -14.16 -7.28 4.23
CA LYS A 21 -14.43 -7.65 2.83
C LYS A 21 -13.72 -6.69 1.89
N TYR A 22 -13.15 -7.24 0.84
CA TYR A 22 -12.49 -6.48 -0.19
C TYR A 22 -12.79 -7.02 -1.60
N ARG A 23 -12.61 -6.15 -2.59
CA ARG A 23 -12.47 -6.48 -4.00
C ARG A 23 -11.12 -6.00 -4.50
N LEU A 24 -10.39 -6.87 -5.18
CA LEU A 24 -9.14 -6.56 -5.86
C LEU A 24 -9.37 -6.64 -7.37
N GLU A 25 -9.09 -5.55 -8.08
CA GLU A 25 -9.19 -5.47 -9.54
C GLU A 25 -7.77 -5.35 -10.12
N VAL A 26 -7.39 -6.27 -11.01
CA VAL A 26 -6.06 -6.30 -11.65
C VAL A 26 -6.25 -6.63 -13.13
N GLY A 27 -6.09 -5.62 -14.00
CA GLY A 27 -6.49 -5.73 -15.40
C GLY A 27 -8.00 -6.02 -15.50
N ASP A 28 -8.37 -7.03 -16.29
CA ASP A 28 -9.76 -7.48 -16.44
C ASP A 28 -10.21 -8.46 -15.35
N GLN A 29 -9.29 -8.85 -14.45
CA GLN A 29 -9.58 -9.82 -13.40
C GLN A 29 -10.07 -9.13 -12.13
N LYS A 30 -11.07 -9.75 -11.50
CA LYS A 30 -11.66 -9.29 -10.24
C LYS A 30 -11.65 -10.43 -9.24
N PHE A 31 -11.17 -10.14 -8.05
CA PHE A 31 -11.09 -11.05 -6.94
C PHE A 31 -11.86 -10.47 -5.76
N GLU A 32 -12.52 -11.30 -4.98
CA GLU A 32 -13.18 -10.91 -3.74
C GLU A 32 -12.67 -11.77 -2.60
N GLY A 33 -12.58 -11.18 -1.41
CA GLY A 33 -12.07 -11.88 -0.24
C GLY A 33 -12.32 -11.11 1.05
N ILE A 34 -11.74 -11.63 2.13
CA ILE A 34 -11.80 -11.05 3.47
C ILE A 34 -10.37 -11.03 4.03
N THR A 35 -9.94 -9.90 4.58
CA THR A 35 -8.64 -9.83 5.25
C THR A 35 -8.62 -10.73 6.50
N ASN A 36 -7.48 -11.36 6.78
CA ASN A 36 -7.35 -12.25 7.93
C ASN A 36 -7.22 -11.49 9.27
N ASN A 37 -6.91 -12.21 10.35
CA ASN A 37 -6.75 -11.65 11.70
C ASN A 37 -5.54 -10.72 11.86
N GLU A 38 -4.61 -10.72 10.91
CA GLU A 38 -3.44 -9.84 10.83
C GLU A 38 -3.66 -8.67 9.86
N GLY A 39 -4.84 -8.57 9.24
CA GLY A 39 -5.19 -7.57 8.23
C GLY A 39 -4.59 -7.86 6.86
N VAL A 40 -4.16 -9.10 6.60
CA VAL A 40 -3.51 -9.52 5.35
C VAL A 40 -4.56 -10.03 4.37
N LEU A 41 -4.41 -9.62 3.10
CA LEU A 41 -5.02 -10.25 1.94
C LEU A 41 -3.94 -10.90 1.07
N GLN A 42 -4.32 -11.97 0.36
CA GLN A 42 -3.43 -12.70 -0.54
C GLN A 42 -4.22 -13.22 -1.73
N HIS A 43 -3.72 -13.00 -2.94
CA HIS A 43 -4.28 -13.55 -4.18
C HIS A 43 -3.21 -13.82 -5.23
N ASP A 44 -3.44 -14.84 -6.05
CA ASP A 44 -2.66 -15.04 -7.26
C ASP A 44 -3.14 -14.08 -8.37
N ILE A 45 -2.20 -13.36 -8.96
CA ILE A 45 -2.41 -12.36 -10.00
C ILE A 45 -1.54 -12.65 -11.23
N PRO A 46 -1.84 -12.10 -12.41
CA PRO A 46 -1.00 -12.26 -13.59
C PRO A 46 0.41 -11.68 -13.36
N VAL A 47 1.47 -12.38 -13.79
CA VAL A 47 2.88 -11.95 -13.60
C VAL A 47 3.18 -10.58 -14.23
N GLY A 48 2.48 -10.22 -15.31
CA GLY A 48 2.62 -8.92 -15.98
C GLY A 48 1.78 -7.78 -15.38
N ALA A 49 1.05 -8.01 -14.30
CA ALA A 49 0.25 -6.97 -13.66
C ALA A 49 1.15 -5.88 -13.07
N LYS A 50 0.96 -4.64 -13.52
CA LYS A 50 1.69 -3.45 -13.06
C LYS A 50 0.87 -2.55 -12.14
N THR A 51 -0.45 -2.63 -12.26
CA THR A 51 -1.38 -1.80 -11.50
C THR A 51 -2.58 -2.63 -11.06
N GLY A 52 -3.24 -2.18 -10.01
CA GLY A 52 -4.51 -2.74 -9.58
C GLY A 52 -5.29 -1.73 -8.75
N LYS A 53 -6.49 -2.10 -8.34
CA LYS A 53 -7.32 -1.32 -7.43
C LYS A 53 -7.85 -2.22 -6.33
N LEU A 54 -7.56 -1.87 -5.08
CA LEU A 54 -8.15 -2.52 -3.92
C LEU A 54 -9.32 -1.67 -3.43
N ILE A 55 -10.49 -2.27 -3.25
CA ILE A 55 -11.70 -1.63 -2.76
C ILE A 55 -12.11 -2.37 -1.49
N LEU A 56 -12.20 -1.69 -0.36
CA LEU A 56 -12.80 -2.25 0.84
C LEU A 56 -14.31 -2.02 0.82
N ASP A 57 -15.08 -3.00 1.29
CA ASP A 57 -16.51 -2.83 1.59
C ASP A 57 -16.69 -2.06 2.91
N LYS A 58 -16.02 -0.91 2.99
CA LYS A 58 -16.11 0.08 4.06
C LYS A 58 -16.44 1.41 3.42
N LYS A 59 -17.55 1.98 3.85
CA LYS A 59 -18.03 3.27 3.36
C LYS A 59 -17.29 4.40 4.06
N LEU A 60 -16.67 5.27 3.28
CA LEU A 60 -16.18 6.55 3.76
C LEU A 60 -17.14 7.65 3.37
N VAL A 61 -17.32 8.57 4.31
CA VAL A 61 -18.13 9.76 4.12
C VAL A 61 -17.18 10.90 3.80
N HIS A 62 -17.18 11.32 2.53
CA HIS A 62 -16.41 12.47 2.09
C HIS A 62 -17.35 13.68 1.99
N ARG A 63 -17.05 14.73 2.77
CA ARG A 63 -17.61 16.06 2.54
C ARG A 63 -16.62 16.81 1.66
N ARG A 64 -16.99 17.10 0.41
CA ARG A 64 -16.14 17.96 -0.43
C ARG A 64 -16.24 19.41 0.06
N GLU A 65 -15.12 20.10 0.04
CA GLU A 65 -14.97 21.51 0.41
C GLU A 65 -15.37 22.45 -0.75
N ASN A 66 -16.06 21.97 -1.79
CA ASN A 66 -16.43 22.74 -2.97
C ASN A 66 -17.70 23.59 -2.78
N ASN A 67 -18.00 24.04 -1.56
CA ASN A 67 -19.15 24.89 -1.21
C ASN A 67 -20.56 24.36 -1.58
N THR A 68 -20.72 23.13 -2.07
CA THR A 68 -22.03 22.55 -2.41
C THR A 68 -22.67 21.75 -1.27
N GLY A 69 -21.91 21.42 -0.22
CA GLY A 69 -22.41 20.60 0.89
C GLY A 69 -22.73 19.15 0.53
N GLU A 70 -22.36 18.68 -0.67
CA GLU A 70 -22.65 17.33 -1.15
C GLU A 70 -21.86 16.29 -0.34
N ILE A 71 -22.60 15.40 0.32
CA ILE A 71 -22.04 14.25 1.05
C ILE A 71 -21.98 13.08 0.08
N ARG A 72 -20.77 12.58 -0.19
CA ARG A 72 -20.59 11.33 -0.94
C ARG A 72 -20.22 10.21 0.00
N VAL A 73 -20.90 9.08 -0.18
CA VAL A 73 -20.61 7.83 0.49
C VAL A 73 -20.02 6.89 -0.53
N GLU A 74 -18.70 6.77 -0.50
CA GLU A 74 -17.95 5.94 -1.44
C GLU A 74 -17.23 4.84 -0.67
N ASN A 75 -17.07 3.67 -1.30
CA ASN A 75 -16.22 2.64 -0.73
C ASN A 75 -14.78 3.12 -0.75
N TRP A 76 -14.06 2.91 0.36
CA TRP A 76 -12.64 3.22 0.39
C TRP A 76 -11.90 2.37 -0.64
N SER A 77 -11.06 3.01 -1.45
CA SER A 77 -10.25 2.32 -2.44
C SER A 77 -8.82 2.86 -2.49
N ILE A 78 -7.87 1.97 -2.78
CA ILE A 78 -6.47 2.29 -3.03
C ILE A 78 -6.11 1.84 -4.45
N ASP A 79 -5.51 2.74 -5.22
CA ASP A 79 -4.83 2.37 -6.46
C ASP A 79 -3.46 1.77 -6.12
N LEU A 80 -3.24 0.53 -6.52
CA LEU A 80 -2.03 -0.23 -6.28
C LEU A 80 -1.06 -0.07 -7.43
N GLN A 81 0.21 0.19 -7.10
CA GLN A 81 1.30 -0.12 -8.01
C GLN A 81 1.91 -1.47 -7.64
N ILE A 82 1.86 -2.39 -8.60
CA ILE A 82 2.32 -3.77 -8.46
C ILE A 82 3.71 -3.83 -9.08
N VAL A 83 4.72 -3.87 -8.23
CA VAL A 83 6.11 -4.11 -8.65
C VAL A 83 6.35 -5.61 -8.81
N ASP A 84 7.38 -5.98 -9.58
CA ASP A 84 7.81 -7.37 -9.66
C ASP A 84 8.30 -7.82 -8.28
N SER A 85 7.93 -9.02 -7.84
CA SER A 85 8.42 -9.62 -6.60
C SER A 85 9.93 -9.89 -6.66
N MET A 86 10.51 -9.90 -7.87
CA MET A 86 11.96 -9.95 -8.09
C MET A 86 12.64 -8.58 -8.02
N THR A 87 11.90 -7.46 -7.96
CA THR A 87 12.46 -6.13 -7.69
C THR A 87 12.69 -6.04 -6.18
N PRO A 88 13.96 -6.14 -5.72
CA PRO A 88 14.20 -6.20 -4.29
C PRO A 88 13.82 -4.86 -3.64
N GLY A 89 13.41 -4.90 -2.38
CA GLY A 89 12.95 -3.70 -1.64
C GLY A 89 14.03 -2.64 -1.43
N ASP A 90 15.28 -2.95 -1.80
CA ASP A 90 16.41 -2.04 -1.82
C ASP A 90 16.54 -1.22 -3.10
N GLN A 91 15.83 -1.59 -4.17
CA GLN A 91 15.68 -0.75 -5.33
C GLN A 91 14.60 0.30 -5.05
N ILE A 92 14.94 1.56 -5.30
CA ILE A 92 14.13 2.75 -4.99
C ILE A 92 12.68 2.59 -5.47
N ALA A 93 12.47 2.03 -6.67
CA ALA A 93 11.14 1.77 -7.24
C ALA A 93 10.30 0.79 -6.41
N GLY A 94 10.92 -0.28 -5.89
CA GLY A 94 10.24 -1.27 -5.05
C GLY A 94 9.86 -0.72 -3.67
N ALA A 95 10.70 0.14 -3.08
CA ALA A 95 10.38 0.79 -1.82
C ALA A 95 9.33 1.89 -1.97
N GLN A 96 9.43 2.72 -3.02
CA GLN A 96 8.46 3.78 -3.30
C GLN A 96 7.07 3.24 -3.59
N ALA A 97 6.95 2.13 -4.33
CA ALA A 97 5.66 1.49 -4.56
C ALA A 97 5.02 1.00 -3.25
N ARG A 98 5.79 0.35 -2.38
CA ARG A 98 5.32 -0.10 -1.06
C ARG A 98 4.94 1.08 -0.15
N LEU A 99 5.76 2.12 -0.08
CA LEU A 99 5.47 3.34 0.69
C LEU A 99 4.23 4.08 0.17
N LYS A 100 4.03 4.11 -1.15
CA LYS A 100 2.84 4.70 -1.78
C LYS A 100 1.60 3.91 -1.43
N ASN A 101 1.68 2.58 -1.54
CA ASN A 101 0.54 1.73 -1.20
C ASN A 101 0.22 1.73 0.31
N LEU A 102 1.19 2.05 1.18
CA LEU A 102 1.01 2.25 2.62
C LEU A 102 0.53 3.67 2.99
N GLY A 103 0.30 4.56 2.02
CA GLY A 103 -0.13 5.94 2.27
C GLY A 103 0.95 6.86 2.83
N PHE A 104 2.21 6.39 2.93
CA PHE A 104 3.34 7.21 3.36
C PHE A 104 3.88 8.11 2.23
N PHE A 105 3.56 7.79 0.97
CA PHE A 105 4.01 8.53 -0.21
C PHE A 105 2.86 9.36 -0.83
N ALA A 106 2.95 10.68 -0.71
CA ALA A 106 1.94 11.63 -1.21
C ALA A 106 2.21 12.13 -2.65
N SER A 107 3.03 11.43 -3.43
CA SER A 107 3.27 11.77 -4.83
C SER A 107 2.47 10.85 -5.77
N LYS A 108 1.89 11.45 -6.81
CA LYS A 108 1.18 10.72 -7.89
C LYS A 108 2.13 9.85 -8.72
N GLU A 109 3.43 10.16 -8.77
CA GLU A 109 4.41 9.53 -9.66
C GLU A 109 5.51 8.81 -8.85
N ILE A 110 5.93 7.62 -9.31
CA ILE A 110 7.11 6.91 -8.79
C ILE A 110 8.29 7.39 -9.64
N HIS A 111 9.31 7.97 -9.01
CA HIS A 111 10.47 8.52 -9.71
C HIS A 111 11.67 7.71 -9.21
N GLU A 112 12.53 7.19 -10.08
CA GLU A 112 13.70 6.38 -9.69
C GLU A 112 14.78 7.16 -8.89
N GLN A 113 14.48 8.37 -8.44
CA GLN A 113 15.36 9.26 -7.70
C GLN A 113 15.02 9.25 -6.22
N HIS A 114 16.04 9.14 -5.37
CA HIS A 114 15.94 9.29 -3.92
C HIS A 114 15.80 10.78 -3.56
N ASP A 115 14.66 11.35 -3.93
CA ASP A 115 14.35 12.75 -3.68
C ASP A 115 13.95 13.01 -2.20
N GLU A 116 13.88 14.29 -1.83
CA GLU A 116 13.52 14.74 -0.48
C GLU A 116 12.13 14.22 -0.05
N GLN A 117 11.23 14.00 -1.01
CA GLN A 117 9.92 13.42 -0.75
C GLN A 117 10.01 11.94 -0.38
N THR A 118 10.84 11.17 -1.08
CA THR A 118 11.15 9.77 -0.78
C THR A 118 11.73 9.64 0.61
N ARG A 119 12.72 10.49 0.93
CA ARG A 119 13.33 10.54 2.26
C ARG A 119 12.29 10.79 3.36
N ARG A 120 11.37 11.73 3.18
CA ARG A 120 10.30 12.03 4.15
C ARG A 120 9.30 10.89 4.30
N ALA A 121 8.93 10.22 3.22
CA ALA A 121 8.06 9.05 3.29
C ALA A 121 8.71 7.89 4.08
N ILE A 122 10.01 7.66 3.86
CA ILE A 122 10.80 6.69 4.62
C ILE A 122 10.85 7.08 6.11
N GLN A 123 11.09 8.36 6.42
CA GLN A 123 11.10 8.83 7.81
C GLN A 123 9.75 8.59 8.51
N ARG A 124 8.64 8.88 7.83
CA ARG A 124 7.30 8.61 8.38
C ARG A 124 7.08 7.14 8.64
N PHE A 125 7.49 6.27 7.71
CA PHE A 125 7.43 4.82 7.88
C PHE A 125 8.26 4.35 9.08
N GLN A 126 9.51 4.81 9.19
CA GLN A 126 10.39 4.47 10.31
C GLN A 126 9.83 4.94 11.66
N THR A 127 9.29 6.16 11.73
CA THR A 127 8.64 6.69 12.93
C THR A 127 7.42 5.83 13.34
N ALA A 128 6.61 5.40 12.37
CA ALA A 128 5.42 4.58 12.62
C ALA A 128 5.75 3.13 13.01
N HIS A 129 6.98 2.65 12.76
CA HIS A 129 7.36 1.25 12.99
C HIS A 129 8.56 1.13 13.95
N PRO A 130 8.40 1.40 15.26
CA PRO A 130 9.43 1.06 16.24
C PRO A 130 9.79 -0.45 16.18
N PRO A 131 11.07 -0.83 16.39
CA PRO A 131 12.17 -0.01 16.90
C PRO A 131 13.03 0.65 15.80
N LEU A 132 12.50 0.88 14.59
CA LEU A 132 13.27 1.49 13.50
C LEU A 132 13.85 2.85 13.91
N LYS A 133 15.11 3.08 13.53
CA LYS A 133 15.73 4.40 13.61
C LYS A 133 15.21 5.26 12.47
N VAL A 134 14.86 6.51 12.76
CA VAL A 134 14.37 7.47 11.77
C VAL A 134 15.54 8.09 11.01
N THR A 135 16.12 7.33 10.07
CA THR A 135 17.28 7.74 9.26
C THR A 135 16.86 8.44 7.96
N GLY A 136 15.64 8.18 7.49
CA GLY A 136 15.16 8.60 6.16
C GLY A 136 15.79 7.84 5.00
N ASN A 137 16.56 6.79 5.30
CA ASN A 137 17.19 5.93 4.31
C ASN A 137 16.57 4.53 4.37
N ILE A 138 16.55 3.82 3.24
CA ILE A 138 16.13 2.41 3.18
C ILE A 138 17.28 1.52 3.70
N ASP A 139 17.59 1.63 4.98
CA ASP A 139 18.57 0.78 5.67
C ASP A 139 18.05 -0.66 5.84
N GLN A 140 18.94 -1.62 6.15
CA GLN A 140 18.59 -3.05 6.19
C GLN A 140 17.38 -3.36 7.08
N GLU A 141 17.26 -2.70 8.23
CA GLU A 141 16.12 -2.90 9.12
C GLU A 141 14.82 -2.35 8.50
N THR A 142 14.87 -1.17 7.86
CA THR A 142 13.73 -0.63 7.11
C THR A 142 13.32 -1.53 5.94
N LYS A 143 14.29 -2.13 5.23
CA LYS A 143 14.03 -3.11 4.14
C LYS A 143 13.25 -4.31 4.66
N LYS A 144 13.78 -4.95 5.69
CA LYS A 144 13.18 -6.13 6.30
C LYS A 144 11.76 -5.81 6.79
N ARG A 145 11.57 -4.64 7.41
CA ARG A 145 10.26 -4.21 7.87
C ARG A 145 9.28 -3.94 6.72
N LEU A 146 9.74 -3.35 5.62
CA LEU A 146 8.92 -3.16 4.41
C LEU A 146 8.50 -4.50 3.80
N GLU A 147 9.39 -5.49 3.78
CA GLU A 147 9.08 -6.86 3.32
C GLU A 147 8.11 -7.58 4.27
N GLU A 148 8.27 -7.44 5.58
CA GLU A 148 7.35 -8.03 6.57
C GLU A 148 5.94 -7.41 6.51
N VAL A 149 5.87 -6.09 6.34
CA VAL A 149 4.60 -5.35 6.32
C VAL A 149 3.92 -5.49 4.96
N TYR A 150 4.66 -5.48 3.86
CA TYR A 150 4.08 -5.46 2.52
C TYR A 150 4.26 -6.74 1.70
N GLY A 151 4.92 -7.77 2.24
CA GLY A 151 5.11 -9.06 1.56
C GLY A 151 5.99 -8.97 0.31
N SER A 152 6.57 -10.11 -0.06
CA SER A 152 7.15 -10.35 -1.38
C SER A 152 6.08 -10.56 -2.45
#